data_AF-A0A7X7GSQ9-F1
#
_entry.id   AF-A0A7X7GSQ9-F1
#
_cell.length_a   1.000
_cell.length_b   1.000
_cell.length_c   1.000
_cell.angle_alpha   90.00
_cell.angle_beta   90.00
_cell.angle_gamma   90.00
#
_symmetry.space_group_name_H-M   'P 1'
#
loop_
_entity.id
_entity.type
_entity.pdbx_description
1 polymer ?
#
loop_
_entity_poly.entity_id
_entity_poly.type
_entity_poly.pdbx_seq_one_letter_code
_entity_poly.pdbx_strand_id
1 'polypeptide(L)'
;MSTRRKRPGRSDPIPESPVDEEGNPIYAGPSRSQLRREASAVSDVALRLTRLSPARLAQLPLDEELREAVDLAGRLTKNAHARHLRLIAKLLRDLPDEIRAEIEHLTSPHYRPGATPEERMAERWRTRLLAEGDAALNELVAEVPGVDRQHLRQLLRQARAEPPTDRSKRAARELLRAIRASLLSVTPPDVASDDAEPDDAVLEDAALDGTAEDAPLDDTAPDAATPDAAASDDPRLENSAPEETDPEGPAPGDDEP
;
A
#
# COMPACT_ATOMS: atom_id res chain seq x y z
N MET A 1 4.05 53.02 -19.81
CA MET A 1 5.04 51.96 -19.51
C MET A 1 5.37 52.01 -18.02
N SER A 2 4.79 51.13 -17.20
CA SER A 2 4.95 51.16 -15.74
C SER A 2 5.77 49.95 -15.28
N THR A 3 7.00 50.19 -14.84
CA THR A 3 7.95 49.16 -14.42
C THR A 3 7.69 48.76 -12.97
N ARG A 4 7.04 47.61 -12.77
CA ARG A 4 6.86 47.01 -11.44
C ARG A 4 8.20 46.50 -10.93
N ARG A 5 8.91 47.30 -10.11
CA ARG A 5 10.10 46.83 -9.37
C ARG A 5 9.69 45.76 -8.35
N LYS A 6 10.30 44.57 -8.47
CA LYS A 6 10.25 43.47 -7.50
C LYS A 6 10.79 43.98 -6.16
N ARG A 7 9.95 43.99 -5.11
CA ARG A 7 10.41 44.31 -3.75
C ARG A 7 11.42 43.23 -3.30
N PRO A 8 12.61 43.60 -2.81
CA PRO A 8 13.52 42.63 -2.21
C PRO A 8 12.88 42.02 -0.96
N GLY A 9 13.01 40.71 -0.81
CA GLY A 9 12.48 39.98 0.34
C GLY A 9 13.04 40.54 1.64
N ARG A 10 12.15 40.92 2.55
CA ARG A 10 12.51 41.21 3.93
C ARG A 10 13.01 39.90 4.53
N SER A 11 14.31 39.77 4.72
CA SER A 11 14.88 38.76 5.61
C SER A 11 14.46 39.15 7.02
N ASP A 12 13.26 38.73 7.42
CA ASP A 12 12.87 38.82 8.81
C ASP A 12 13.92 38.05 9.63
N PRO A 13 14.51 38.66 10.67
CA PRO A 13 15.49 37.97 11.50
C PRO A 13 14.82 36.71 12.06
N ILE A 14 15.51 35.58 11.94
CA ILE A 14 15.09 34.33 12.59
C ILE A 14 14.98 34.68 14.09
N PRO A 15 13.80 34.54 14.71
CA PRO A 15 13.68 34.84 16.13
C PRO A 15 14.66 33.92 16.87
N GLU A 16 15.58 34.53 17.63
CA GLU A 16 16.45 33.78 18.53
C GLU A 16 15.56 32.94 19.43
N SER A 17 15.81 31.63 19.45
CA SER A 17 15.07 30.72 20.32
C SER A 17 15.19 31.23 21.74
N PRO A 18 14.07 31.31 22.50
CA PRO A 18 14.13 31.72 23.90
C PRO A 18 15.13 30.81 24.63
N VAL A 19 16.02 31.39 25.43
CA VAL A 19 16.99 30.65 26.26
C VAL A 19 16.59 30.73 27.72
N ASP A 20 16.86 29.69 28.49
CA ASP A 20 16.68 29.71 29.95
C ASP A 20 17.78 30.53 30.63
N GLU A 21 17.70 30.67 31.95
CA GLU A 21 18.66 31.45 32.74
C GLU A 21 20.09 30.88 32.66
N GLU A 22 20.22 29.60 32.29
CA GLU A 22 21.47 28.87 32.07
C GLU A 22 21.96 28.92 30.61
N GLY A 23 21.24 29.59 29.71
CA GLY A 23 21.60 29.74 28.30
C GLY A 23 21.25 28.52 27.42
N ASN A 24 20.48 27.57 27.93
CA ASN A 24 19.95 26.45 27.14
C ASN A 24 18.72 26.89 26.33
N PRO A 25 18.53 26.34 25.11
CA PRO A 25 17.35 26.63 24.32
C PRO A 25 16.07 26.13 25.01
N ILE A 26 15.14 27.04 25.31
CA ILE A 26 13.77 26.71 25.72
C ILE A 26 13.04 26.16 24.50
N TYR A 27 12.52 24.95 24.62
CA TYR A 27 11.70 24.32 23.59
C TYR A 27 10.42 25.15 23.33
N ALA A 28 10.37 25.86 22.21
CA ALA A 28 9.27 26.77 21.85
C ALA A 28 8.01 26.08 21.30
N GLY A 29 7.89 24.75 21.46
CA GLY A 29 6.79 23.97 20.89
C GLY A 29 6.92 23.72 19.38
N PRO A 30 6.00 22.95 18.79
CA PRO A 30 6.02 22.58 17.38
C PRO A 30 5.85 23.81 16.47
N SER A 31 6.59 23.84 15.36
CA SER A 31 6.53 24.96 14.42
C SER A 31 5.15 25.08 13.76
N ARG A 32 4.76 26.30 13.35
CA ARG A 32 3.52 26.53 12.57
C ARG A 32 3.45 25.65 11.31
N SER A 33 4.60 25.33 10.74
CA SER A 33 4.70 24.46 9.56
C SER A 33 4.44 22.98 9.90
N GLN A 34 4.80 22.55 11.10
CA GLN A 34 4.62 21.19 11.59
C GLN A 34 3.15 20.93 11.95
N LEU A 35 2.54 21.84 12.72
CA LEU A 35 1.11 21.78 13.04
C LEU A 35 0.21 21.71 11.80
N ARG A 36 0.61 22.40 10.72
CA ARG A 36 -0.11 22.33 9.44
C ARG A 36 0.04 20.95 8.77
N ARG A 37 1.23 20.35 8.78
CA ARG A 37 1.48 19.02 8.21
C ARG A 37 0.70 17.95 8.96
N GLU A 38 0.73 17.99 10.28
CA GLU A 38 -0.02 17.05 11.14
C GLU A 38 -1.53 17.17 10.89
N ALA A 39 -2.06 18.40 10.82
CA ALA A 39 -3.46 18.63 10.50
C ALA A 39 -3.86 18.11 9.10
N SER A 40 -2.98 18.27 8.10
CA SER A 40 -3.20 17.72 6.76
C SER A 40 -3.17 16.19 6.77
N ALA A 41 -2.21 15.56 7.45
CA ALA A 41 -2.09 14.11 7.54
C ALA A 41 -3.35 13.46 8.12
N VAL A 42 -3.89 14.00 9.21
CA VAL A 42 -5.14 13.49 9.80
C VAL A 42 -6.34 13.71 8.89
N SER A 43 -6.40 14.85 8.20
CA SER A 43 -7.47 15.12 7.23
C SER A 43 -7.45 14.13 6.06
N ASP A 44 -6.26 13.72 5.62
CA ASP A 44 -6.09 12.71 4.58
C ASP A 44 -6.54 11.33 5.06
N VAL A 45 -6.22 10.94 6.31
CA VAL A 45 -6.73 9.70 6.92
C VAL A 45 -8.26 9.72 6.96
N ALA A 46 -8.87 10.83 7.41
CA ALA A 46 -10.33 10.97 7.46
C ALA A 46 -10.96 10.79 6.07
N LEU A 47 -10.36 11.37 5.02
CA LEU A 47 -10.82 11.19 3.65
C LEU A 47 -10.63 9.75 3.14
N ARG A 48 -9.55 9.07 3.54
CA ARG A 48 -9.33 7.67 3.15
C ARG A 48 -10.38 6.76 3.77
N LEU A 49 -10.73 6.97 5.04
CA LEU A 49 -11.76 6.20 5.74
C LEU A 49 -13.10 6.21 4.99
N THR A 50 -13.55 7.38 4.51
CA THR A 50 -14.84 7.49 3.80
C THR A 50 -14.85 6.84 2.41
N ARG A 51 -13.68 6.41 1.91
CA ARG A 51 -13.52 5.74 0.61
C ARG A 51 -13.27 4.23 0.74
N LEU A 52 -13.14 3.71 1.96
CA LEU A 52 -12.92 2.29 2.17
C LEU A 52 -14.21 1.49 1.97
N SER A 53 -14.06 0.22 1.60
CA SER A 53 -15.19 -0.71 1.53
C SER A 53 -15.65 -1.11 2.94
N PRO A 54 -16.92 -1.53 3.12
CA PRO A 54 -17.42 -1.98 4.42
C PRO A 54 -16.59 -3.11 5.04
N ALA A 55 -16.10 -4.04 4.22
CA ALA A 55 -15.24 -5.14 4.67
C ALA A 55 -13.89 -4.65 5.24
N ARG A 56 -13.35 -3.55 4.70
CA ARG A 56 -12.13 -2.91 5.23
C ARG A 56 -12.41 -2.13 6.50
N LEU A 57 -13.53 -1.41 6.58
CA LEU A 57 -13.93 -0.70 7.78
C LEU A 57 -14.14 -1.63 8.98
N ALA A 58 -14.67 -2.84 8.74
CA ALA A 58 -14.85 -3.85 9.78
C ALA A 58 -13.54 -4.38 10.40
N GLN A 59 -12.40 -4.24 9.70
CA GLN A 59 -11.08 -4.66 10.21
C GLN A 59 -10.40 -3.57 11.03
N LEU A 60 -10.92 -2.34 11.01
CA LEU A 60 -10.31 -1.20 11.69
C LEU A 60 -10.76 -1.13 13.16
N PRO A 61 -9.87 -0.73 14.08
CA PRO A 61 -10.21 -0.48 15.48
C PRO A 61 -10.93 0.87 15.62
N LEU A 62 -12.13 0.98 15.05
CA LEU A 62 -12.98 2.17 15.17
C LEU A 62 -13.87 2.05 16.41
N ASP A 63 -13.93 3.11 17.21
CA ASP A 63 -14.99 3.26 18.20
C ASP A 63 -16.35 3.47 17.50
N GLU A 64 -17.43 3.39 18.28
CA GLU A 64 -18.77 3.47 17.72
C GLU A 64 -19.06 4.85 17.12
N GLU A 65 -18.62 5.92 17.78
CA GLU A 65 -18.82 7.30 17.32
C GLU A 65 -18.14 7.56 15.96
N LEU A 66 -16.89 7.08 15.80
CA LEU A 66 -16.14 7.21 14.55
C LEU A 66 -16.73 6.34 13.44
N ARG A 67 -17.23 5.14 13.76
CA ARG A 67 -17.89 4.25 12.80
C ARG A 67 -19.16 4.91 12.25
N GLU A 68 -20.04 5.39 13.13
CA GLU A 68 -21.25 6.12 12.75
C GLU A 68 -20.93 7.36 11.92
N ALA A 69 -19.89 8.12 12.32
CA ALA A 69 -19.45 9.29 11.57
C ALA A 69 -18.98 8.93 10.16
N VAL A 70 -18.20 7.85 9.98
CA VAL A 70 -17.74 7.40 8.66
C VAL A 70 -18.92 6.96 7.79
N ASP A 71 -19.86 6.21 8.34
CA ASP A 71 -21.04 5.72 7.60
C ASP A 71 -21.95 6.87 7.14
N LEU A 72 -22.14 7.89 7.99
CA LEU A 72 -22.88 9.10 7.61
C LEU A 72 -22.19 9.88 6.49
N ALA A 73 -20.85 9.90 6.46
CA ALA A 73 -20.09 10.66 5.47
C ALA A 73 -20.46 10.26 4.03
N GLY A 74 -20.69 8.97 3.78
CA GLY A 74 -21.07 8.46 2.45
C GLY A 74 -22.40 9.01 1.91
N ARG A 75 -23.28 9.51 2.79
CA ARG A 75 -24.59 10.07 2.42
C ARG A 75 -24.58 11.59 2.24
N LEU A 76 -23.54 12.27 2.72
CA LEU A 76 -23.45 13.72 2.71
C LEU A 76 -22.93 14.24 1.36
N THR A 77 -23.37 15.44 0.98
CA THR A 77 -22.96 16.06 -0.28
C THR A 77 -22.26 17.39 -0.05
N LYS A 78 -21.35 17.76 -0.96
CA LYS A 78 -20.71 19.09 -1.08
C LYS A 78 -20.17 19.61 0.27
N ASN A 79 -20.73 20.71 0.76
CA ASN A 79 -20.29 21.44 1.95
C ASN A 79 -20.55 20.66 3.24
N ALA A 80 -21.61 19.85 3.29
CA ALA A 80 -21.90 19.01 4.45
C ALA A 80 -20.82 17.95 4.60
N HIS A 81 -20.41 17.30 3.50
CA HIS A 81 -19.31 16.33 3.49
C HIS A 81 -17.99 16.95 3.96
N ALA A 82 -17.63 18.14 3.43
CA ALA A 82 -16.40 18.83 3.84
C ALA A 82 -16.38 19.21 5.33
N ARG A 83 -17.52 19.60 5.91
CA ARG A 83 -17.65 19.86 7.35
C ARG A 83 -17.54 18.57 8.16
N HIS A 84 -18.17 17.50 7.68
CA HIS A 84 -18.17 16.20 8.34
C HIS A 84 -16.79 15.54 8.34
N LEU A 85 -16.01 15.68 7.28
CA LEU A 85 -14.60 15.26 7.26
C LEU A 85 -13.77 15.92 8.37
N ARG A 86 -14.09 17.18 8.72
CA ARG A 86 -13.41 17.86 9.85
C ARG A 86 -13.83 17.31 11.20
N LEU A 87 -15.07 16.84 11.33
CA LEU A 87 -15.53 16.11 12.52
C LEU A 87 -14.78 14.79 12.65
N ILE A 88 -14.72 13.99 11.58
CA ILE A 88 -13.95 12.73 11.57
C ILE A 88 -12.47 13.00 11.89
N ALA A 89 -11.86 14.04 11.29
CA ALA A 89 -10.49 14.42 11.60
C ALA A 89 -10.30 14.98 13.03
N LYS A 90 -11.36 15.43 13.70
CA LYS A 90 -11.33 15.77 15.13
C LYS A 90 -11.37 14.49 15.96
N LEU A 91 -12.33 13.60 15.70
CA LEU A 91 -12.44 12.31 16.40
C LEU A 91 -11.14 11.50 16.31
N LEU A 92 -10.51 11.46 15.13
CA LEU A 92 -9.20 10.81 14.94
C LEU A 92 -8.09 11.41 15.80
N ARG A 93 -8.12 12.72 16.10
CA ARG A 93 -7.12 13.37 16.97
C ARG A 93 -7.37 13.11 18.46
N ASP A 94 -8.62 12.87 18.81
CA ASP A 94 -9.03 12.59 20.19
C ASP A 94 -8.77 11.11 20.57
N LEU A 95 -8.48 10.24 19.60
CA LEU A 95 -8.07 8.85 19.82
C LEU A 95 -6.66 8.74 20.44
N PRO A 96 -6.41 7.66 21.22
CA PRO A 96 -5.07 7.28 21.65
C PRO A 96 -4.11 7.14 20.47
N ASP A 97 -2.86 7.55 20.66
CA ASP A 97 -1.84 7.56 19.59
C ASP A 97 -1.62 6.19 18.96
N GLU A 98 -1.69 5.11 19.76
CA GLU A 98 -1.57 3.72 19.30
C GLU A 98 -2.68 3.34 18.33
N ILE A 99 -3.94 3.66 18.67
CA ILE A 99 -5.11 3.37 17.83
C ILE A 99 -5.05 4.21 16.56
N ARG A 100 -4.67 5.49 16.68
CA ARG A 100 -4.53 6.38 15.51
C ARG A 100 -3.45 5.88 14.55
N ALA A 101 -2.30 5.45 15.07
CA ALA A 101 -1.22 4.89 14.26
C ALA A 101 -1.66 3.61 13.55
N GLU A 102 -2.43 2.74 14.23
CA GLU A 102 -2.95 1.52 13.60
C GLU A 102 -3.97 1.85 12.50
N ILE A 103 -4.88 2.79 12.72
CA ILE A 103 -5.82 3.25 11.67
C ILE A 103 -5.05 3.86 10.49
N GLU A 104 -4.03 4.68 10.73
CA GLU A 104 -3.21 5.25 9.67
C GLU A 104 -2.50 4.16 8.85
N HIS A 105 -1.97 3.14 9.53
CA HIS A 105 -1.30 2.02 8.90
C HIS A 105 -2.26 1.19 8.05
N LEU A 106 -3.42 0.81 8.59
CA LEU A 106 -4.43 0.00 7.91
C LEU A 106 -5.13 0.74 6.75
N THR A 107 -5.21 2.07 6.83
CA THR A 107 -5.77 2.94 5.77
C THR A 107 -4.73 3.36 4.74
N SER A 108 -3.46 3.02 4.92
CA SER A 108 -2.39 3.39 4.00
C SER A 108 -2.69 2.85 2.58
N PRO A 109 -2.50 3.65 1.51
CA PRO A 109 -2.62 3.18 0.12
C PRO A 109 -1.69 2.00 -0.20
N HIS A 110 -0.70 1.76 0.63
CA HIS A 110 0.29 0.71 0.48
C HIS A 110 0.09 -0.46 1.44
N TYR A 111 -0.96 -0.44 2.26
CA TYR A 111 -1.28 -1.53 3.16
C TYR A 111 -1.62 -2.80 2.38
N ARG A 112 -0.91 -3.89 2.70
CA ARG A 112 -1.10 -5.22 2.12
C ARG A 112 -1.42 -6.21 3.24
N PRO A 113 -2.66 -6.74 3.30
CA PRO A 113 -2.99 -7.83 4.22
C PRO A 113 -2.06 -9.02 3.99
N GLY A 114 -1.55 -9.62 5.05
CA GLY A 114 -0.66 -10.79 4.97
C GLY A 114 0.77 -10.49 4.50
N ALA A 115 1.18 -9.22 4.43
CA ALA A 115 2.56 -8.87 4.11
C ALA A 115 3.53 -9.39 5.18
N THR A 116 4.66 -9.95 4.74
CA THR A 116 5.69 -10.46 5.66
C THR A 116 6.32 -9.32 6.46
N PRO A 117 6.99 -9.59 7.60
CA PRO A 117 7.71 -8.56 8.36
C PRO A 117 8.70 -7.75 7.50
N GLU A 118 9.39 -8.41 6.57
CA GLU A 118 10.37 -7.82 5.64
C GLU A 118 9.68 -6.91 4.63
N GLU A 119 8.53 -7.32 4.09
CA GLU A 119 7.75 -6.49 3.17
C GLU A 119 7.23 -5.23 3.85
N ARG A 120 6.76 -5.35 5.10
CA ARG A 120 6.33 -4.19 5.91
C ARG A 120 7.50 -3.27 6.21
N MET A 121 8.67 -3.82 6.55
CA MET A 121 9.89 -3.06 6.78
C MET A 121 10.32 -2.30 5.52
N ALA A 122 10.32 -2.96 4.35
CA ALA A 122 10.66 -2.33 3.09
C ALA A 122 9.72 -1.16 2.73
N GLU A 123 8.42 -1.33 3.01
CA GLU A 123 7.40 -0.32 2.75
C GLU A 123 7.57 0.92 3.66
N ARG A 124 7.89 0.70 4.94
CA ARG A 124 8.27 1.78 5.87
C ARG A 124 9.49 2.53 5.38
N TRP A 125 10.56 1.82 5.01
CA TRP A 125 11.77 2.43 4.48
C TRP A 125 11.51 3.22 3.20
N ARG A 126 10.70 2.71 2.26
CA ARG A 126 10.36 3.47 1.05
C ARG A 126 9.68 4.80 1.40
N THR A 127 8.68 4.76 2.27
CA THR A 127 7.93 5.96 2.69
C THR A 127 8.88 6.97 3.33
N ARG A 128 9.74 6.50 4.24
CA ARG A 128 10.70 7.32 4.95
C ARG A 128 11.75 7.94 4.03
N LEU A 129 12.31 7.16 3.11
CA LEU A 129 13.28 7.64 2.11
C LEU A 129 12.68 8.74 1.23
N LEU A 130 11.45 8.56 0.75
CA LEU A 130 10.78 9.55 -0.08
C LEU A 130 10.54 10.88 0.66
N ALA A 131 10.28 10.83 1.97
CA ALA A 131 10.11 12.01 2.81
C ALA A 131 11.45 12.67 3.20
N GLU A 132 12.33 11.91 3.85
CA GLU A 132 13.54 12.41 4.53
C GLU A 132 14.78 12.43 3.62
N GLY A 133 14.80 11.66 2.54
CA GLY A 133 15.86 11.70 1.54
C GLY A 133 17.14 11.02 2.01
N ASP A 134 18.26 11.72 1.87
CA ASP A 134 19.59 11.20 2.19
C ASP A 134 19.78 10.87 3.67
N ALA A 135 19.06 11.54 4.58
CA ALA A 135 19.11 11.25 6.01
C ALA A 135 18.65 9.80 6.30
N ALA A 136 17.45 9.44 5.85
CA ALA A 136 16.93 8.09 5.96
C ALA A 136 17.76 7.06 5.17
N LEU A 137 18.40 7.46 4.07
CA LEU A 137 19.28 6.55 3.32
C LEU A 137 20.52 6.17 4.13
N ASN A 138 21.11 7.12 4.86
CA ASN A 138 22.27 6.83 5.71
C ASN A 138 21.90 5.88 6.86
N GLU A 139 20.71 6.05 7.44
CA GLU A 139 20.20 5.14 8.48
C GLU A 139 19.95 3.73 7.93
N LEU A 140 19.31 3.60 6.75
CA LEU A 140 19.07 2.30 6.12
C LEU A 140 20.39 1.55 5.85
N VAL A 141 21.42 2.24 5.38
CA VAL A 141 22.73 1.64 5.09
C VAL A 141 23.45 1.23 6.38
N ALA A 142 23.20 1.93 7.49
CA ALA A 142 23.74 1.55 8.80
C ALA A 142 23.03 0.30 9.36
N GLU A 143 21.72 0.17 9.15
CA GLU A 143 20.94 -1.00 9.60
C GLU A 143 21.13 -2.24 8.72
N VAL A 144 21.37 -2.05 7.42
CA VAL A 144 21.48 -3.14 6.44
C VAL A 144 22.83 -3.05 5.73
N PRO A 145 23.88 -3.69 6.28
CA PRO A 145 25.20 -3.73 5.66
C PRO A 145 25.15 -4.43 4.30
N GLY A 146 25.86 -3.91 3.29
CA GLY A 146 25.89 -4.48 1.94
C GLY A 146 24.88 -3.90 0.95
N VAL A 147 24.04 -2.94 1.38
CA VAL A 147 23.17 -2.17 0.49
C VAL A 147 23.99 -1.31 -0.48
N ASP A 148 23.65 -1.36 -1.78
CA ASP A 148 24.19 -0.43 -2.78
C ASP A 148 23.62 0.98 -2.57
N ARG A 149 24.34 1.75 -1.74
CA ARG A 149 24.00 3.15 -1.41
C ARG A 149 23.86 4.02 -2.66
N GLN A 150 24.74 3.83 -3.66
CA GLN A 150 24.73 4.69 -4.84
C GLN A 150 23.50 4.42 -5.70
N HIS A 151 23.15 3.16 -5.89
CA HIS A 151 21.95 2.75 -6.61
C HIS A 151 20.68 3.25 -5.93
N LEU A 152 20.52 3.05 -4.62
CA LEU A 152 19.36 3.54 -3.88
C LEU A 152 19.24 5.07 -3.94
N ARG A 153 20.36 5.80 -3.82
CA ARG A 153 20.36 7.26 -3.92
C ARG A 153 19.92 7.73 -5.31
N GLN A 154 20.30 7.02 -6.36
CA GLN A 154 19.89 7.33 -7.73
C GLN A 154 18.37 7.11 -7.92
N LEU A 155 17.87 5.96 -7.49
CA LEU A 155 16.44 5.64 -7.53
C LEU A 155 15.63 6.65 -6.70
N LEU A 156 16.14 7.04 -5.53
CA LEU A 156 15.49 8.02 -4.66
C LEU A 156 15.36 9.40 -5.33
N ARG A 157 16.44 9.91 -5.95
CA ARG A 157 16.39 11.18 -6.70
C ARG A 157 15.40 11.12 -7.85
N GLN A 158 15.36 10.01 -8.58
CA GLN A 158 14.41 9.82 -9.69
C GLN A 158 12.96 9.73 -9.19
N ALA A 159 12.72 9.07 -8.05
CA ALA A 159 11.40 8.91 -7.46
C ALA A 159 10.86 10.22 -6.88
N ARG A 160 11.73 11.11 -6.39
CA ARG A 160 11.37 12.44 -5.86
C ARG A 160 11.35 13.55 -6.91
N ALA A 161 11.52 13.23 -8.19
CA ALA A 161 11.52 14.23 -9.25
C ALA A 161 10.13 14.89 -9.38
N GLU A 162 10.10 16.23 -9.35
CA GLU A 162 8.91 17.03 -9.61
C GLU A 162 9.00 17.69 -11.00
N PRO A 163 7.93 17.62 -11.83
CA PRO A 163 6.63 17.01 -11.56
C PRO A 163 6.65 15.47 -11.60
N PRO A 164 5.67 14.79 -10.97
CA PRO A 164 5.59 13.33 -10.98
C PRO A 164 5.38 12.80 -12.41
N THR A 165 6.40 12.14 -12.95
CA THR A 165 6.41 11.49 -14.27
C THR A 165 6.24 9.97 -14.16
N ASP A 166 5.95 9.28 -15.26
CA ASP A 166 5.97 7.81 -15.28
C ASP A 166 7.33 7.22 -14.90
N ARG A 167 8.42 7.96 -15.21
CA ARG A 167 9.76 7.64 -14.74
C ARG A 167 9.85 7.71 -13.22
N SER A 168 9.31 8.75 -12.58
CA SER A 168 9.30 8.86 -11.11
C SER A 168 8.51 7.73 -10.43
N LYS A 169 7.33 7.37 -10.98
CA LYS A 169 6.52 6.25 -10.50
C LYS A 169 7.22 4.91 -10.68
N ARG A 170 7.93 4.72 -11.80
CA ARG A 170 8.76 3.53 -12.04
C ARG A 170 9.92 3.48 -11.04
N ALA A 171 10.63 4.58 -10.85
CA ALA A 171 11.73 4.66 -9.88
C ALA A 171 11.27 4.37 -8.45
N ALA A 172 10.09 4.85 -8.03
CA ALA A 172 9.52 4.52 -6.72
C ALA A 172 9.22 3.01 -6.56
N ARG A 173 8.77 2.34 -7.63
CA ARG A 173 8.56 0.89 -7.65
C ARG A 173 9.87 0.11 -7.61
N GLU A 174 10.87 0.54 -8.39
CA GLU A 174 12.20 -0.08 -8.37
C GLU A 174 12.91 0.14 -7.03
N LEU A 175 12.73 1.31 -6.39
CA LEU A 175 13.23 1.60 -5.05
C LEU A 175 12.69 0.57 -4.03
N LEU A 176 11.39 0.29 -4.06
CA LEU A 176 10.80 -0.74 -3.19
C LEU A 176 11.41 -2.12 -3.44
N ARG A 177 11.61 -2.50 -4.71
CA ARG A 177 12.19 -3.79 -5.08
C ARG A 177 13.63 -3.91 -4.58
N ALA A 178 14.44 -2.87 -4.77
CA ALA A 178 15.81 -2.83 -4.29
C ALA A 178 15.90 -2.96 -2.77
N ILE A 179 15.03 -2.26 -2.02
CA ILE A 179 14.99 -2.37 -0.55
C ILE A 179 14.57 -3.78 -0.12
N ARG A 180 13.57 -4.39 -0.78
CA ARG A 180 13.16 -5.77 -0.48
C ARG A 180 14.29 -6.75 -0.74
N ALA A 181 14.97 -6.61 -1.88
CA ALA A 181 16.09 -7.46 -2.23
C ALA A 181 17.20 -7.36 -1.17
N SER A 182 17.55 -6.14 -0.73
CA SER A 182 18.56 -5.96 0.31
C SER A 182 18.17 -6.52 1.67
N LEU A 183 16.88 -6.48 2.03
CA LEU A 183 16.40 -7.04 3.30
C LEU A 183 16.35 -8.58 3.28
N LEU A 184 16.13 -9.17 2.11
CA LEU A 184 16.08 -10.63 1.94
C LEU A 184 17.47 -11.25 1.73
N SER A 185 18.44 -10.49 1.20
CA SER A 185 19.82 -10.94 0.99
C SER A 185 20.69 -10.88 2.25
N VAL A 186 20.17 -10.39 3.37
CA VAL A 186 20.81 -10.56 4.68
C VAL A 186 20.55 -11.99 5.16
N THR A 187 21.26 -12.94 4.59
CA THR A 187 21.65 -14.17 5.30
C THR A 187 22.85 -13.78 6.18
N PRO A 188 22.83 -14.02 7.49
CA PRO A 188 23.92 -13.59 8.36
C PRO A 188 25.25 -14.19 7.89
N PRO A 189 26.33 -13.40 7.72
CA PRO A 189 27.66 -13.94 7.78
C PRO A 189 27.94 -14.28 9.25
N ASP A 190 28.46 -15.47 9.49
CA ASP A 190 28.92 -15.99 10.79
C ASP A 190 27.90 -16.80 11.61
N VAL A 191 27.56 -17.99 11.09
CA VAL A 191 27.75 -19.20 11.91
C VAL A 191 28.86 -19.99 11.23
N ALA A 192 30.03 -19.94 11.86
CA ALA A 192 31.24 -20.61 11.49
C ALA A 192 31.02 -22.06 11.04
N SER A 193 31.80 -22.43 10.03
CA SER A 193 32.31 -23.77 9.81
C SER A 193 32.58 -24.48 11.15
N ASP A 194 31.85 -25.56 11.41
CA ASP A 194 32.46 -26.72 12.06
C ASP A 194 32.62 -27.75 10.94
N ASP A 195 33.88 -28.02 10.63
CA ASP A 195 34.34 -29.05 9.71
C ASP A 195 33.78 -30.42 10.12
N ALA A 196 33.01 -31.06 9.24
CA ALA A 196 32.98 -32.53 9.12
C ALA A 196 32.24 -32.98 7.86
N GLU A 197 32.98 -33.19 6.78
CA GLU A 197 32.65 -34.14 5.71
C GLU A 197 33.98 -34.79 5.30
N PRO A 198 34.01 -36.02 4.76
CA PRO A 198 33.25 -37.24 5.07
C PRO A 198 34.18 -38.47 5.16
N ASP A 199 33.67 -39.69 5.43
CA ASP A 199 33.98 -40.92 4.66
C ASP A 199 33.53 -42.24 5.32
N ASP A 200 32.94 -43.09 4.46
CA ASP A 200 32.97 -44.55 4.37
C ASP A 200 32.29 -45.50 5.39
N ALA A 201 31.19 -46.07 4.89
CA ALA A 201 30.90 -47.50 4.72
C ALA A 201 30.93 -48.47 5.92
N VAL A 202 29.76 -49.06 6.24
CA VAL A 202 29.63 -50.53 6.41
C VAL A 202 28.22 -50.99 5.98
N LEU A 203 28.19 -51.93 5.03
CA LEU A 203 27.09 -52.82 4.67
C LEU A 203 27.10 -54.05 5.60
N GLU A 204 25.93 -54.53 6.07
CA GLU A 204 25.59 -55.96 6.28
C GLU A 204 24.13 -56.02 6.80
N ASP A 205 23.16 -56.45 5.99
CA ASP A 205 22.74 -57.84 5.69
C ASP A 205 22.00 -58.54 6.85
N ALA A 206 20.70 -58.79 6.63
CA ALA A 206 20.01 -59.99 7.12
C ALA A 206 18.62 -60.08 6.45
N ALA A 207 18.49 -61.09 5.60
CA ALA A 207 17.31 -61.48 4.85
C ALA A 207 16.32 -62.36 5.64
N LEU A 208 15.23 -62.72 4.92
CA LEU A 208 14.27 -63.84 5.10
C LEU A 208 13.04 -63.49 5.98
N ASP A 209 11.80 -63.88 5.68
CA ASP A 209 11.25 -64.97 4.85
C ASP A 209 9.75 -64.71 4.52
N GLY A 210 9.17 -65.44 3.56
CA GLY A 210 7.80 -65.38 3.01
C GLY A 210 6.64 -65.61 4.01
N THR A 211 5.37 -65.66 3.62
CA THR A 211 4.77 -66.51 2.56
C THR A 211 3.39 -65.95 2.14
N ALA A 212 3.03 -66.19 0.88
CA ALA A 212 1.70 -65.98 0.31
C ALA A 212 0.72 -67.11 0.68
N GLU A 213 -0.58 -66.81 0.74
CA GLU A 213 -1.79 -67.63 0.44
C GLU A 213 -3.00 -66.69 0.63
N ASP A 214 -4.17 -66.79 0.00
CA ASP A 214 -4.75 -67.46 -1.17
C ASP A 214 -6.18 -66.83 -1.27
N ALA A 215 -6.79 -66.81 -2.46
CA ALA A 215 -8.09 -66.18 -2.78
C ALA A 215 -9.31 -67.02 -2.25
N PRO A 216 -10.61 -66.84 -2.63
CA PRO A 216 -11.29 -65.90 -3.56
C PRO A 216 -12.77 -65.47 -3.22
N LEU A 217 -13.36 -64.64 -4.11
CA LEU A 217 -14.74 -64.60 -4.67
C LEU A 217 -16.03 -64.65 -3.79
N ASP A 218 -16.89 -63.62 -3.91
CA ASP A 218 -18.31 -63.67 -4.41
C ASP A 218 -18.90 -62.24 -4.36
N ASP A 219 -19.26 -61.59 -5.48
CA ASP A 219 -20.51 -61.67 -6.26
C ASP A 219 -21.78 -61.23 -5.50
N THR A 220 -22.33 -60.06 -5.89
CA THR A 220 -23.75 -59.80 -6.14
C THR A 220 -23.94 -58.32 -6.52
N ALA A 221 -24.00 -58.06 -7.82
CA ALA A 221 -24.97 -57.13 -8.42
C ALA A 221 -26.00 -58.03 -9.16
N PRO A 222 -27.14 -57.56 -9.74
CA PRO A 222 -27.49 -56.19 -10.12
C PRO A 222 -29.00 -55.84 -9.99
N ASP A 223 -29.34 -54.62 -10.47
CA ASP A 223 -30.39 -54.38 -11.49
C ASP A 223 -31.58 -53.45 -11.15
N ALA A 224 -31.88 -52.65 -12.19
CA ALA A 224 -33.13 -51.96 -12.57
C ALA A 224 -33.57 -50.71 -11.81
N ALA A 225 -34.15 -49.67 -12.42
CA ALA A 225 -34.28 -49.20 -13.80
C ALA A 225 -35.03 -47.84 -13.72
N THR A 226 -34.67 -46.89 -14.61
CA THR A 226 -35.40 -45.69 -15.07
C THR A 226 -36.76 -46.07 -15.71
N PRO A 227 -37.65 -45.22 -16.31
CA PRO A 227 -37.64 -43.76 -16.61
C PRO A 227 -39.02 -43.04 -16.40
N ASP A 228 -39.14 -41.76 -16.84
CA ASP A 228 -40.25 -41.13 -17.65
C ASP A 228 -40.54 -39.67 -17.18
N ALA A 229 -40.12 -38.60 -17.88
CA ALA A 229 -40.57 -37.97 -19.14
C ALA A 229 -41.76 -36.98 -19.04
N ALA A 230 -41.53 -35.74 -19.48
CA ALA A 230 -42.43 -34.76 -20.15
C ALA A 230 -41.70 -33.39 -20.13
N ALA A 231 -41.13 -32.79 -21.18
CA ALA A 231 -41.53 -32.52 -22.56
C ALA A 231 -42.72 -31.55 -22.73
N SER A 232 -42.41 -30.30 -23.11
CA SER A 232 -43.16 -29.31 -23.93
C SER A 232 -42.26 -28.04 -23.98
N ASP A 233 -41.64 -27.59 -25.08
CA ASP A 233 -42.17 -27.11 -26.38
C ASP A 233 -43.17 -25.94 -26.15
N ASP A 234 -43.12 -24.72 -26.72
CA ASP A 234 -42.51 -24.15 -27.94
C ASP A 234 -42.61 -22.57 -27.85
N PRO A 235 -42.68 -21.69 -28.89
CA PRO A 235 -41.68 -20.63 -29.17
C PRO A 235 -42.24 -19.19 -29.33
N ARG A 236 -41.36 -18.25 -29.75
CA ARG A 236 -41.61 -16.99 -30.52
C ARG A 236 -42.39 -15.84 -29.87
N LEU A 237 -41.73 -14.68 -29.74
CA LEU A 237 -42.14 -13.35 -30.27
C LEU A 237 -40.83 -12.52 -30.38
N GLU A 238 -40.24 -12.31 -31.56
CA GLU A 238 -40.54 -11.21 -32.51
C GLU A 238 -40.71 -9.83 -31.84
N ASN A 239 -39.71 -8.96 -32.08
CA ASN A 239 -39.85 -7.52 -32.33
C ASN A 239 -38.44 -7.00 -32.72
N SER A 240 -38.16 -6.90 -34.01
CA SER A 240 -38.37 -5.71 -34.86
C SER A 240 -37.27 -4.66 -34.70
N ALA A 241 -36.41 -4.63 -35.72
CA ALA A 241 -35.72 -3.42 -36.17
C ALA A 241 -36.73 -2.31 -36.52
N PRO A 242 -36.29 -1.05 -36.58
CA PRO A 242 -35.84 -0.47 -37.86
C PRO A 242 -34.47 0.22 -37.71
N GLU A 243 -33.54 0.07 -38.64
CA GLU A 243 -33.44 0.73 -39.96
C GLU A 243 -33.11 2.24 -39.85
N GLU A 244 -31.89 2.52 -40.32
CA GLU A 244 -31.32 3.74 -40.93
C GLU A 244 -31.84 5.12 -40.52
N THR A 245 -30.89 6.01 -40.16
CA THR A 245 -30.54 7.15 -41.03
C THR A 245 -29.29 7.85 -40.50
N ASP A 246 -28.19 7.75 -41.26
CA ASP A 246 -27.19 8.81 -41.33
C ASP A 246 -27.86 10.06 -41.91
N PRO A 247 -27.44 11.27 -41.51
CA PRO A 247 -26.58 12.00 -42.44
C PRO A 247 -25.48 12.85 -41.77
N GLU A 248 -24.28 12.72 -42.34
CA GLU A 248 -23.56 13.84 -42.95
C GLU A 248 -23.15 15.01 -42.02
N GLY A 249 -21.91 14.95 -41.53
CA GLY A 249 -21.17 16.07 -40.95
C GLY A 249 -19.84 16.27 -41.69
N PRO A 250 -19.47 17.50 -42.09
CA PRO A 250 -18.76 17.77 -43.34
C PRO A 250 -17.24 17.57 -43.30
N ALA A 251 -16.72 17.30 -44.50
CA ALA A 251 -15.31 17.26 -44.85
C ALA A 251 -14.56 18.58 -44.52
N PRO A 252 -13.23 18.53 -44.27
CA PRO A 252 -12.40 19.71 -44.16
C PRO A 252 -12.16 20.32 -45.55
N GLY A 253 -12.58 21.56 -45.74
CA GLY A 253 -12.17 22.37 -46.88
C GLY A 253 -10.83 23.03 -46.59
N ASP A 254 -9.79 22.58 -47.29
CA ASP A 254 -8.73 23.45 -47.79
C ASP A 254 -9.36 24.52 -48.72
N ASP A 255 -9.02 25.79 -48.54
CA ASP A 255 -8.33 26.65 -49.52
C ASP A 255 -8.34 28.13 -49.07
N GLU A 256 -7.27 28.82 -49.45
CA GLU A 256 -6.85 30.21 -49.23
C GLU A 256 -7.74 31.26 -49.95
N PRO A 257 -7.46 32.59 -49.97
CA PRO A 257 -6.25 33.34 -49.54
C PRO A 257 -6.43 34.43 -48.48
#